data_AF-A0A2C5YM99-F1
#
_entry.id   AF-A0A2C5YM99-F1
#
_cell.length_a   1.000
_cell.length_b   1.000
_cell.length_c   1.000
_cell.angle_alpha   90.00
_cell.angle_beta   90.00
_cell.angle_gamma   90.00
#
_symmetry.space_group_name_H-M   'P 1'
#
loop_
_entity.id
_entity.type
_entity.pdbx_description
1 polymer ?
#
loop_
_entity_poly.entity_id
_entity_poly.type
_entity_poly.pdbx_seq_one_letter_code
_entity_poly.pdbx_strand_id
1 'polypeptide(L)'
;MGKVESSPDLYQFSNHYLPWHAHITALTVAPEARRLGIGKILTEQFEAAANANDACIFRVVKDYYGDHATDAQRRSEDAFDMRKSMERDVRCQHVRDDGEMHEVEPEDVW
;
A
#
# COMPACT_ATOMS: atom_id res chain seq x y z
N MET A 1 0.24 -8.76 -9.99
CA MET A 1 1.43 -7.95 -10.34
C MET A 1 0.94 -6.51 -10.44
N GLY A 2 1.52 -5.57 -9.70
CA GLY A 2 0.89 -4.30 -9.32
C GLY A 2 0.53 -3.32 -10.45
N LYS A 3 -0.03 -2.17 -10.05
CA LYS A 3 -0.48 -1.08 -10.92
C LYS A 3 0.24 0.23 -10.55
N VAL A 4 0.26 1.20 -11.45
CA VAL A 4 0.58 2.60 -11.14
C VAL A 4 -0.67 3.47 -11.27
N GLU A 5 -0.92 4.32 -10.28
CA GLU A 5 -2.11 5.19 -10.25
C GLU A 5 -1.93 6.44 -9.38
N SER A 6 -2.87 7.36 -9.47
CA SER A 6 -3.03 8.51 -8.58
C SER A 6 -4.50 8.66 -8.24
N SER A 7 -4.79 9.25 -7.09
CA SER A 7 -6.16 9.65 -6.75
C SER A 7 -6.72 10.61 -7.81
N PRO A 8 -8.05 10.62 -8.05
CA PRO A 8 -8.65 11.53 -9.03
C PRO A 8 -8.35 13.01 -8.73
N ASP A 9 -8.14 13.82 -9.77
CA ASP A 9 -7.76 15.24 -9.66
C ASP A 9 -8.74 16.07 -8.82
N LEU A 10 -10.02 15.67 -8.77
CA LEU A 10 -11.05 16.30 -7.94
C LEU A 10 -10.66 16.35 -6.45
N TYR A 11 -9.85 15.38 -6.00
CA TYR A 11 -9.43 15.22 -4.61
C TYR A 11 -8.02 15.74 -4.33
N GLN A 12 -7.38 16.47 -5.25
CA GLN A 12 -5.99 16.96 -5.08
C GLN A 12 -5.74 17.80 -3.81
N PHE A 13 -6.79 18.42 -3.25
CA PHE A 13 -6.73 19.22 -2.03
C PHE A 13 -7.24 18.48 -0.79
N SER A 14 -7.63 17.22 -0.93
CA SER A 14 -8.05 16.39 0.20
C SER A 14 -6.84 15.97 1.03
N ASN A 15 -7.07 15.74 2.33
CA ASN A 15 -6.06 15.17 3.22
C ASN A 15 -5.62 13.74 2.81
N HIS A 16 -6.43 13.09 1.97
CA HIS A 16 -6.29 11.69 1.59
C HIS A 16 -5.71 11.49 0.18
N TYR A 17 -5.37 12.57 -0.53
CA TYR A 17 -4.82 12.50 -1.88
C TYR A 17 -3.54 11.66 -1.95
N LEU A 18 -3.54 10.69 -2.87
CA LEU A 18 -2.36 9.92 -3.23
C LEU A 18 -1.81 10.43 -4.56
N PRO A 19 -0.60 11.04 -4.58
CA PRO A 19 0.05 11.36 -5.84
C PRO A 19 0.41 10.08 -6.60
N TRP A 20 1.02 10.24 -7.77
CA TRP A 20 1.41 9.11 -8.62
C TRP A 20 2.27 8.07 -7.87
N HIS A 21 1.82 6.81 -7.88
CA HIS A 21 2.37 5.77 -7.02
C HIS A 21 2.18 4.36 -7.59
N ALA A 22 3.02 3.43 -7.14
CA ALA A 22 2.95 2.03 -7.48
C ALA A 22 2.26 1.27 -6.35
N HIS A 23 1.31 0.41 -6.70
CA HIS A 23 0.49 -0.33 -5.75
C HIS A 23 0.66 -1.83 -5.97
N ILE A 24 1.04 -2.56 -4.90
CA ILE A 24 1.10 -4.02 -4.91
C ILE A 24 -0.30 -4.56 -4.63
N THR A 25 -1.04 -4.90 -5.68
CA THR A 25 -2.40 -5.48 -5.54
C THR A 25 -2.37 -6.87 -4.89
N ALA A 26 -1.36 -7.68 -5.20
CA ALA A 26 -1.21 -9.01 -4.63
C ALA A 26 0.24 -9.51 -4.82
N LEU A 27 0.78 -10.12 -3.77
CA LEU A 27 2.04 -10.87 -3.79
C LEU A 27 1.88 -12.11 -2.90
N THR A 28 2.14 -13.29 -3.45
CA THR A 28 2.14 -14.53 -2.69
C THR A 28 3.27 -15.44 -3.13
N VAL A 29 3.78 -16.23 -2.20
CA VAL A 29 4.79 -17.27 -2.43
C VAL A 29 4.28 -18.56 -1.81
N ALA A 30 4.36 -19.66 -2.58
CA ALA A 30 3.96 -20.99 -2.14
C ALA A 30 4.64 -21.35 -0.79
N PRO A 31 3.90 -21.91 0.19
CA PRO A 31 4.42 -22.18 1.53
C PRO A 31 5.78 -22.89 1.57
N GLU A 32 5.95 -23.90 0.74
CA GLU A 32 7.16 -24.72 0.58
C GLU A 32 8.36 -23.96 -0.01
N ALA A 33 8.13 -22.81 -0.64
CA ALA A 33 9.15 -21.96 -1.25
C ALA A 33 9.36 -20.64 -0.48
N ARG A 34 8.69 -20.45 0.67
CA ARG A 34 8.90 -19.30 1.56
C ARG A 34 10.29 -19.36 2.20
N ARG A 35 10.78 -18.21 2.67
CA ARG A 35 12.09 -18.05 3.33
C ARG A 35 13.31 -18.34 2.43
N LEU A 36 13.10 -18.53 1.13
CA LEU A 36 14.15 -18.65 0.12
C LEU A 36 14.50 -17.33 -0.58
N GLY A 37 13.95 -16.21 -0.12
CA GLY A 37 14.20 -14.88 -0.70
C GLY A 37 13.35 -14.53 -1.93
N ILE A 38 12.50 -15.43 -2.42
CA ILE A 38 11.65 -15.19 -3.61
C ILE A 38 10.79 -13.95 -3.46
N GLY A 39 10.11 -13.79 -2.32
CA GLY A 39 9.28 -12.59 -2.06
C GLY A 39 10.10 -11.30 -2.11
N LYS A 40 11.33 -11.33 -1.57
CA LYS A 40 12.24 -10.19 -1.63
C LYS A 40 12.62 -9.85 -3.07
N ILE A 41 13.00 -10.84 -3.87
CA ILE A 41 13.38 -10.64 -5.28
C ILE A 41 12.22 -10.04 -6.09
N LEU A 42 11.00 -10.57 -5.90
CA LEU A 42 9.81 -10.05 -6.58
C LEU A 42 9.52 -8.60 -6.18
N THR A 43 9.64 -8.28 -4.89
CA THR A 43 9.47 -6.90 -4.41
C THR A 43 10.57 -5.97 -4.92
N GLU A 44 11.84 -6.38 -4.94
CA GLU A 44 12.94 -5.57 -5.47
C GLU A 44 12.78 -5.26 -6.97
N GLN A 45 12.33 -6.24 -7.76
CA GLN A 45 12.02 -6.00 -9.18
C GLN A 45 10.85 -5.05 -9.35
N PHE A 46 9.83 -5.16 -8.50
CA PHE A 46 8.70 -4.25 -8.50
C PHE A 46 9.12 -2.82 -8.14
N GLU A 47 9.96 -2.65 -7.12
CA GLU A 47 10.50 -1.35 -6.71
C GLU A 47 11.35 -0.71 -7.83
N ALA A 48 12.17 -1.49 -8.52
CA ALA A 48 12.93 -0.99 -9.66
C ALA A 48 12.01 -0.47 -10.78
N ALA A 49 10.90 -1.17 -11.04
CA ALA A 49 9.90 -0.71 -12.00
C ALA A 49 9.15 0.54 -11.49
N ALA A 50 8.84 0.62 -10.20
CA ALA A 50 8.19 1.79 -9.60
C ALA A 50 9.09 3.03 -9.66
N ASN A 51 10.38 2.90 -9.35
CA ASN A 51 11.37 3.97 -9.50
C ASN A 51 11.48 4.45 -10.95
N ALA A 52 11.53 3.54 -11.92
CA ALA A 52 11.53 3.89 -13.33
C ALA A 52 10.26 4.65 -13.79
N ASN A 53 9.18 4.59 -13.00
CA ASN A 53 7.91 5.27 -13.24
C ASN A 53 7.63 6.40 -12.23
N ASP A 54 8.62 6.83 -11.45
CA ASP A 54 8.51 7.95 -10.50
C ASP A 54 7.35 7.80 -9.47
N ALA A 55 7.12 6.59 -8.96
CA ALA A 55 5.96 6.23 -8.14
C ALA A 55 6.29 5.95 -6.65
N CYS A 56 5.45 6.37 -5.68
CA CYS A 56 5.53 6.06 -4.23
C CYS A 56 4.67 4.81 -3.82
N ILE A 57 4.48 4.46 -2.52
CA ILE A 57 3.59 3.34 -2.03
C ILE A 57 2.84 3.79 -0.75
N PHE A 58 1.56 3.41 -0.46
CA PHE A 58 0.61 4.30 0.26
C PHE A 58 -0.57 3.89 1.24
N ARG A 59 -0.40 3.68 2.59
CA ARG A 59 -1.29 3.91 3.82
C ARG A 59 -2.45 2.96 4.27
N VAL A 60 -2.57 2.74 5.59
CA VAL A 60 -3.68 2.11 6.37
C VAL A 60 -5.10 2.45 5.90
N VAL A 61 -5.98 1.44 5.91
CA VAL A 61 -7.42 1.51 5.61
C VAL A 61 -8.20 0.69 6.63
N LYS A 62 -9.10 1.32 7.38
CA LYS A 62 -9.99 0.62 8.32
C LYS A 62 -11.02 -0.23 7.58
N ASP A 63 -11.47 -1.32 8.19
CA ASP A 63 -12.56 -2.17 7.67
C ASP A 63 -12.44 -2.58 6.18
N TYR A 64 -11.21 -2.68 5.68
CA TYR A 64 -10.95 -2.90 4.26
C TYR A 64 -11.29 -4.33 3.80
N TYR A 65 -11.05 -5.32 4.65
CA TYR A 65 -11.40 -6.70 4.36
C TYR A 65 -12.81 -6.99 4.89
N GLY A 66 -13.69 -7.50 4.01
CA GLY A 66 -15.11 -7.72 4.29
C GLY A 66 -15.43 -8.96 5.15
N ASP A 67 -14.41 -9.61 5.70
CA ASP A 67 -14.46 -10.70 6.66
C ASP A 67 -13.18 -10.70 7.52
N HIS A 68 -13.24 -11.32 8.70
CA HIS A 68 -12.10 -11.38 9.61
C HIS A 68 -11.43 -12.75 9.57
N ALA A 69 -10.13 -12.80 9.25
CA ALA A 69 -9.41 -14.03 8.90
C ALA A 69 -9.39 -15.09 10.01
N THR A 70 -9.55 -14.68 11.27
CA THR A 70 -9.42 -15.55 12.45
C THR A 70 -10.63 -15.59 13.37
N ASP A 71 -11.63 -14.73 13.15
CA ASP A 71 -12.80 -14.61 14.03
C ASP A 71 -14.07 -14.52 13.20
N ALA A 72 -14.82 -15.61 13.15
CA ALA A 72 -16.05 -15.70 12.37
C ALA A 72 -17.20 -14.81 12.88
N GLN A 73 -17.08 -14.21 14.08
CA GLN A 73 -18.09 -13.28 14.60
C GLN A 73 -17.86 -11.82 14.18
N ARG A 74 -16.65 -11.48 13.72
CA ARG A 74 -16.32 -10.12 13.25
C ARG A 74 -16.64 -10.00 11.77
N ARG A 75 -17.23 -8.86 11.40
CA ARG A 75 -17.74 -8.60 10.05
C ARG A 75 -16.71 -8.00 9.11
N SER A 76 -15.57 -7.57 9.63
CA SER A 76 -14.53 -6.85 8.90
C SER A 76 -13.18 -7.00 9.60
N GLU A 77 -12.11 -6.73 8.86
CA GLU A 77 -10.75 -6.63 9.37
C GLU A 77 -10.07 -5.37 8.83
N ASP A 78 -9.43 -4.63 9.74
CA ASP A 78 -8.63 -3.46 9.41
C ASP A 78 -7.42 -3.86 8.56
N ALA A 79 -7.05 -3.02 7.60
CA ALA A 79 -5.84 -3.19 6.82
C ALA A 79 -4.80 -2.13 7.18
N PHE A 80 -3.56 -2.56 7.40
CA PHE A 80 -2.42 -1.67 7.23
C PHE A 80 -2.10 -1.58 5.76
N ASP A 81 -2.04 -0.37 5.22
CA ASP A 81 -1.40 -0.14 3.95
C ASP A 81 -0.09 0.63 4.21
N MET A 82 0.96 -0.04 3.74
CA MET A 82 2.31 0.18 4.16
C MET A 82 3.02 0.93 3.06
N ARG A 83 3.88 1.86 3.46
CA ARG A 83 4.52 2.80 2.55
C ARG A 83 6.01 2.57 2.51
N LYS A 84 6.58 2.69 1.32
CA LYS A 84 8.03 2.79 1.13
C LYS A 84 8.30 3.98 0.23
N SER A 85 9.03 4.97 0.74
CA SER A 85 9.48 6.11 -0.06
C SER A 85 10.48 5.65 -1.10
N MET A 86 10.30 6.18 -2.31
CA MET A 86 11.16 5.96 -3.47
C MET A 86 12.01 7.20 -3.73
N GLU A 87 12.89 7.15 -4.74
CA GLU A 87 13.86 8.22 -5.03
C GLU A 87 13.22 9.60 -5.24
N ARG A 88 11.98 9.64 -5.74
CA ARG A 88 11.20 10.87 -5.93
C ARG A 88 10.86 11.58 -4.62
N ASP A 89 10.60 10.85 -3.53
CA ASP A 89 10.18 11.39 -2.24
C ASP A 89 11.39 11.69 -1.33
N VAL A 90 12.27 12.59 -1.80
CA VAL A 90 13.54 12.94 -1.13
C VAL A 90 13.32 13.45 0.31
N ARG A 91 12.15 14.04 0.59
CA ARG A 91 11.82 14.64 1.89
C ARG A 91 10.98 13.70 2.77
N CYS A 92 10.72 12.47 2.35
CA CYS A 92 9.90 11.50 3.07
C CYS A 92 8.53 12.06 3.49
N GLN A 93 7.93 12.94 2.69
CA GLN A 93 6.68 13.63 3.04
C GLN A 93 5.46 12.72 2.97
N HIS A 94 5.66 11.55 2.37
CA HIS A 94 4.65 10.60 1.99
C HIS A 94 4.66 9.34 2.87
N VAL A 95 5.61 9.23 3.79
CA VAL A 95 5.70 8.19 4.84
C VAL A 95 5.55 8.81 6.23
N ARG A 96 5.19 8.01 7.23
CA ARG A 96 4.98 8.45 8.62
C ARG A 96 5.48 7.37 9.57
N ASP A 97 6.15 7.80 10.65
CA ASP A 97 6.57 6.89 11.73
C ASP A 97 5.40 6.56 12.68
N ASP A 98 4.39 7.44 12.75
CA ASP A 98 3.19 7.30 13.58
C ASP A 98 1.98 6.79 12.80
N GLY A 99 2.19 6.12 11.66
CA GLY A 99 1.13 5.75 10.71
C GLY A 99 -0.03 4.93 11.30
N GLU A 100 0.22 4.13 12.33
CA GLU A 100 -0.81 3.35 13.04
C GLU A 100 -1.86 4.23 13.76
N MET A 101 -1.52 5.49 14.07
CA MET A 101 -2.44 6.44 14.73
C MET A 101 -3.33 7.20 13.72
N HIS A 102 -3.17 6.97 12.42
CA HIS A 102 -3.88 7.69 11.37
C HIS A 102 -4.88 6.76 10.69
N GLU A 103 -6.08 6.75 11.25
CA GLU A 103 -7.18 5.93 10.76
C GLU A 103 -7.97 6.66 9.65
N VAL A 104 -8.39 5.90 8.64
CA VAL A 104 -9.22 6.38 7.52
C VAL A 104 -10.24 5.31 7.18
N GLU A 105 -11.41 5.73 6.70
CA GLU A 105 -12.47 4.81 6.30
C GLU A 105 -12.24 4.31 4.86
N PRO A 106 -12.83 3.16 4.46
CA PRO A 106 -12.76 2.67 3.09
C PRO A 106 -13.17 3.70 2.02
N GLU A 107 -14.12 4.58 2.34
CA GLU A 107 -14.62 5.62 1.43
C GLU A 107 -13.59 6.72 1.13
N ASP A 108 -12.55 6.84 1.95
CA ASP A 108 -11.44 7.78 1.76
C ASP A 108 -10.34 7.24 0.83
N VAL A 109 -10.52 6.00 0.31
CA VAL A 109 -9.57 5.31 -0.56
C VAL A 109 -10.15 5.23 -1.97
N TRP A 110 -9.43 5.80 -2.95
CA TRP A 110 -9.87 5.91 -4.36
C TRP A 110 -8.75 5.55 -5.33
#